data_AF-A0ABD0NV91-F1
#
_entry.id   AF-A0ABD0NV91-F1
#
_cell.length_a   1.000
_cell.length_b   1.000
_cell.length_c   1.000
_cell.angle_alpha   90.00
_cell.angle_beta   90.00
_cell.angle_gamma   90.00
#
_symmetry.space_group_name_H-M   'P 1'
#
loop_
_entity.id
_entity.type
_entity.pdbx_description
1 polymer ?
#
loop_
_entity_poly.entity_id
_entity_poly.type
_entity_poly.pdbx_seq_one_letter_code
_entity_poly.pdbx_strand_id
1 'polypeptide(L)'
;MKQYFSDQNPNGILFSILTHKCDFAHLSYPKTRGCHCKRLVYLRNPEITCRAAFGVLIKTINFMKSLPAFQNLPLNDQLVLVQNRWVLLFILGLAQEQVTFEVRDVPATSILRNVLMNGHQKSDDCLPTLAEVHKLKTFLHKVWCLDLSLKEYSCLKAAILFSQ
;
A
#
# COMPACT_ATOMS: atom_id res chain seq x y z
N MET A 1 -46.29 11.26 -42.17
CA MET A 1 -45.47 12.33 -41.55
C MET A 1 -44.95 11.79 -40.21
N LYS A 2 -43.63 11.54 -40.10
CA LYS A 2 -42.85 11.20 -38.88
C LYS A 2 -43.22 9.89 -38.16
N GLN A 3 -42.32 9.05 -37.65
CA GLN A 3 -40.89 8.80 -37.81
C GLN A 3 -40.61 7.47 -37.06
N TYR A 4 -39.62 6.71 -37.52
CA TYR A 4 -39.02 5.53 -36.91
C TYR A 4 -38.80 5.68 -35.39
N PHE A 5 -38.88 4.58 -34.62
CA PHE A 5 -37.69 4.01 -33.98
C PHE A 5 -37.91 2.57 -33.52
N SER A 6 -36.94 1.75 -33.89
CA SER A 6 -36.84 0.31 -33.74
C SER A 6 -36.80 -0.08 -32.27
N ASP A 7 -37.67 -1.02 -31.92
CA ASP A 7 -37.58 -1.81 -30.69
C ASP A 7 -36.41 -2.79 -30.86
N GLN A 8 -35.27 -2.48 -30.24
CA GLN A 8 -34.11 -3.37 -30.17
C GLN A 8 -33.32 -3.06 -28.89
N ASN A 9 -33.77 -3.65 -27.79
CA ASN A 9 -32.85 -4.05 -26.73
C ASN A 9 -32.42 -5.49 -27.02
N PRO A 10 -31.17 -5.67 -27.49
CA PRO A 10 -30.28 -6.43 -26.63
C PRO A 10 -28.85 -5.87 -26.70
N ASN A 11 -28.17 -5.89 -25.55
CA ASN A 11 -26.74 -5.63 -25.39
C ASN A 11 -26.36 -4.15 -25.34
N GLY A 12 -26.68 -3.52 -24.21
CA GLY A 12 -25.81 -2.47 -23.71
C GLY A 12 -24.43 -3.07 -23.46
N ILE A 13 -23.48 -2.87 -24.38
CA ILE A 13 -22.04 -3.13 -24.16
C ILE A 13 -21.59 -2.40 -22.87
N LEU A 14 -22.25 -1.28 -22.55
CA LEU A 14 -22.13 -0.56 -21.28
C LEU A 14 -22.49 -1.40 -20.05
N PHE A 15 -23.51 -2.26 -20.14
CA PHE A 15 -23.90 -3.18 -19.07
C PHE A 15 -22.82 -4.24 -18.87
N SER A 16 -22.24 -4.81 -19.92
CA SER A 16 -21.12 -5.77 -19.78
C SER A 16 -19.84 -5.13 -19.26
N ILE A 17 -19.53 -3.88 -19.62
CA ILE A 17 -18.35 -3.16 -19.09
C ILE A 17 -18.49 -2.87 -17.59
N LEU A 18 -19.70 -2.52 -17.13
CA LEU A 18 -19.98 -2.32 -15.72
C LEU A 18 -20.05 -3.64 -14.92
N THR A 19 -20.07 -4.79 -15.60
CA THR A 19 -20.33 -6.11 -14.97
C THR A 19 -19.14 -7.10 -15.05
N HIS A 20 -17.96 -6.73 -15.56
CA HIS A 20 -16.76 -7.60 -15.48
C HIS A 20 -15.56 -6.88 -14.85
N LYS A 21 -15.34 -6.91 -13.51
CA LYS A 21 -14.77 -7.95 -12.60
C LYS A 21 -13.27 -7.71 -12.32
N CYS A 22 -12.94 -7.34 -11.08
CA CYS A 22 -11.62 -7.64 -10.51
C CYS A 22 -11.76 -8.87 -9.62
N ASP A 23 -11.38 -10.02 -10.17
CA ASP A 23 -11.22 -11.28 -9.45
C ASP A 23 -9.95 -11.23 -8.59
N PHE A 24 -10.13 -11.10 -7.27
CA PHE A 24 -9.16 -11.57 -6.28
C PHE A 24 -9.93 -12.25 -5.14
N ALA A 25 -10.43 -13.45 -5.41
CA ALA A 25 -10.94 -14.35 -4.40
C ALA A 25 -9.89 -15.45 -4.15
N HIS A 26 -9.08 -15.29 -3.11
CA HIS A 26 -8.61 -16.42 -2.30
C HIS A 26 -7.97 -15.93 -0.99
N LEU A 27 -8.81 -15.76 0.05
CA LEU A 27 -8.51 -15.93 1.49
C LEU A 27 -9.77 -15.53 2.25
N SER A 28 -10.60 -16.53 2.51
CA SER A 28 -11.94 -16.45 3.10
C SER A 28 -11.88 -16.25 4.62
N TYR A 29 -12.51 -15.17 5.10
CA TYR A 29 -13.02 -14.98 6.46
C TYR A 29 -14.36 -14.22 6.41
N PRO A 30 -15.29 -14.42 7.38
CA PRO A 30 -16.70 -14.14 7.19
C PRO A 30 -17.00 -12.63 7.12
N LYS A 31 -17.83 -12.30 6.13
CA LYS A 31 -18.17 -10.96 5.67
C LYS A 31 -19.34 -10.39 6.49
N THR A 32 -19.06 -9.56 7.49
CA THR A 32 -20.08 -8.67 8.07
C THR A 32 -20.41 -7.56 7.08
N ARG A 33 -21.69 -7.48 6.68
CA ARG A 33 -22.23 -6.50 5.74
C ARG A 33 -22.29 -5.11 6.39
N GLY A 34 -21.27 -4.29 6.14
CA GLY A 34 -21.30 -2.85 6.35
C GLY A 34 -20.97 -2.16 5.03
N CYS A 35 -21.60 -1.02 4.74
CA CYS A 35 -21.29 -0.18 3.59
C CYS A 35 -19.78 0.13 3.59
N HIS A 36 -19.01 -0.56 2.73
CA HIS A 36 -17.57 -0.37 2.60
C HIS A 36 -17.30 0.88 1.77
N CYS A 37 -17.59 2.05 2.33
CA CYS A 37 -16.92 3.27 1.90
C CYS A 37 -15.44 3.10 2.24
N LYS A 38 -14.61 2.75 1.24
CA LYS A 38 -13.15 2.73 1.36
C LYS A 38 -12.70 4.15 1.71
N ARG A 39 -12.59 4.46 3.01
CA ARG A 39 -12.21 5.79 3.49
C ARG A 39 -10.75 6.01 3.13
N LEU A 40 -10.50 6.89 2.18
CA LEU A 40 -9.16 7.29 1.75
C LEU A 40 -8.55 8.20 2.80
N VAL A 41 -7.24 8.09 3.00
CA VAL A 41 -6.51 8.86 4.00
C VAL A 41 -5.20 9.41 3.45
N TYR A 42 -4.72 10.50 4.04
CA TYR A 42 -3.43 11.09 3.73
C TYR A 42 -2.67 11.40 5.03
N LEU A 43 -1.36 11.57 4.94
CA LEU A 43 -0.52 11.87 6.10
C LEU A 43 -0.85 13.26 6.66
N ARG A 44 -0.94 13.39 7.98
CA ARG A 44 -1.17 14.67 8.66
C ARG A 44 -0.02 15.65 8.43
N ASN A 45 1.20 15.14 8.50
CA ASN A 45 2.47 15.87 8.36
C ASN A 45 3.38 15.11 7.38
N PRO A 46 3.12 15.19 6.06
CA PRO A 46 3.82 14.37 5.07
C PRO A 46 5.33 14.63 5.05
N GLU A 47 5.79 15.87 5.21
CA GLU A 47 7.23 16.19 5.17
C GLU A 47 8.04 15.49 6.27
N ILE A 48 7.52 15.49 7.50
CA ILE A 48 8.19 14.88 8.66
C ILE A 48 8.21 13.36 8.49
N THR A 49 7.05 12.77 8.21
CA THR A 49 6.92 11.32 8.04
C THR A 49 7.73 10.81 6.85
N CYS A 50 7.67 11.48 5.69
CA CYS A 50 8.43 11.09 4.51
C CYS A 50 9.93 11.24 4.72
N ARG A 51 10.39 12.28 5.43
CA ARG A 51 11.82 12.43 5.78
C ARG A 51 12.31 11.28 6.66
N ALA A 52 11.55 10.93 7.70
CA ALA A 52 11.89 9.81 8.57
C ALA A 52 11.89 8.47 7.82
N ALA A 53 10.84 8.21 7.04
CA ALA A 53 10.74 7.05 6.16
C ALA A 53 11.91 6.98 5.18
N PHE A 54 12.27 8.07 4.53
CA PHE A 54 13.39 8.10 3.60
C PHE A 54 14.73 7.80 4.29
N GLY A 55 14.93 8.31 5.51
CA GLY A 55 16.09 7.97 6.34
C GLY A 55 16.18 6.46 6.62
N VAL A 56 15.05 5.84 6.97
CA VAL A 56 14.95 4.39 7.18
C VAL A 56 15.24 3.61 5.90
N LEU A 57 14.74 4.08 4.75
CA LEU A 57 14.99 3.44 3.46
C LEU A 57 16.48 3.43 3.11
N ILE A 58 17.17 4.57 3.27
CA ILE A 58 18.62 4.65 3.04
C ILE A 58 19.37 3.66 3.95
N LYS A 59 19.04 3.64 5.24
CA LYS A 59 19.64 2.71 6.20
C LYS A 59 19.36 1.25 5.85
N THR A 60 18.18 0.96 5.30
CA THR A 60 17.80 -0.37 4.82
C THR A 60 18.67 -0.81 3.65
N ILE A 61 18.84 0.05 2.64
CA ILE A 61 19.72 -0.24 1.49
C ILE A 61 21.19 -0.39 1.93
N ASN A 62 21.66 0.49 2.82
CA ASN A 62 23.01 0.40 3.36
C ASN A 62 23.22 -0.89 4.16
N PHE A 63 22.22 -1.32 4.94
CA PHE A 63 22.25 -2.61 5.64
C PHE A 63 22.42 -3.76 4.65
N MET A 64 21.59 -3.84 3.61
CA MET A 64 21.68 -4.90 2.60
C MET A 64 23.07 -4.94 1.96
N LYS A 65 23.61 -3.77 1.58
CA LYS A 65 24.95 -3.64 0.98
C LYS A 65 26.08 -3.95 1.96
N SER A 66 25.88 -3.79 3.26
CA SER A 66 26.91 -4.02 4.29
C SER A 66 27.19 -5.50 4.55
N LEU A 67 26.30 -6.39 4.12
CA LEU A 67 26.41 -7.82 4.39
C LEU A 67 27.41 -8.49 3.41
N PRO A 68 28.45 -9.19 3.92
CA PRO A 68 29.41 -9.86 3.05
C PRO A 68 28.77 -10.88 2.11
N ALA A 69 27.77 -11.63 2.61
CA ALA A 69 27.02 -12.59 1.80
C ALA A 69 26.29 -11.94 0.63
N PHE A 70 25.83 -10.69 0.78
CA PHE A 70 25.18 -9.94 -0.29
C PHE A 70 26.19 -9.45 -1.33
N GLN A 71 27.34 -8.94 -0.88
CA GLN A 71 28.40 -8.44 -1.76
C GLN A 71 29.01 -9.52 -2.65
N ASN A 72 29.05 -10.77 -2.17
CA ASN A 72 29.58 -11.91 -2.91
C ASN A 72 28.65 -12.46 -4.00
N LEU A 73 27.39 -11.99 -4.07
CA LEU A 73 26.43 -12.46 -5.07
C LEU A 73 26.66 -11.77 -6.43
N PRO A 74 26.30 -12.42 -7.55
CA PRO A 74 26.21 -11.77 -8.85
C PRO A 74 25.31 -10.53 -8.80
N LEU A 75 25.62 -9.52 -9.61
CA LEU A 75 24.88 -8.25 -9.61
C LEU A 75 23.38 -8.42 -9.91
N ASN A 76 23.03 -9.36 -10.79
CA ASN A 76 21.62 -9.67 -11.07
C ASN A 76 20.89 -10.20 -9.84
N ASP A 77 21.53 -11.10 -9.08
CA ASP A 77 20.94 -11.68 -7.87
C ASP A 77 20.80 -10.62 -6.77
N GLN A 78 21.80 -9.74 -6.64
CA GLN A 78 21.72 -8.57 -5.74
C GLN A 78 20.52 -7.69 -6.08
N LEU A 79 20.29 -7.38 -7.37
CA LEU A 79 19.17 -6.58 -7.81
C LEU A 79 17.83 -7.25 -7.53
N VAL A 80 17.71 -8.55 -7.83
CA VAL A 80 16.48 -9.33 -7.58
C VAL A 80 16.17 -9.37 -6.08
N LEU A 81 17.16 -9.63 -5.24
CA LEU A 81 16.99 -9.63 -3.78
C LEU A 81 16.54 -8.27 -3.27
N VAL A 82 17.15 -7.18 -3.76
CA VAL A 82 16.75 -5.82 -3.38
C VAL A 82 15.32 -5.57 -3.81
N GLN A 83 14.98 -5.78 -5.09
CA GLN A 83 13.64 -5.54 -5.64
C GLN A 83 12.54 -6.30 -4.91
N ASN A 84 12.81 -7.54 -4.48
CA ASN A 84 11.80 -8.38 -3.84
C ASN A 84 11.69 -8.17 -2.32
N ARG A 85 12.79 -7.80 -1.64
CA ARG A 85 12.84 -7.80 -0.16
C ARG A 85 12.88 -6.40 0.45
N TRP A 86 13.16 -5.34 -0.32
CA TRP A 86 13.33 -3.99 0.24
C TRP A 86 12.10 -3.51 1.02
N VAL A 87 10.88 -3.81 0.56
CA VAL A 87 9.64 -3.37 1.22
C VAL A 87 9.52 -3.98 2.63
N LEU A 88 9.76 -5.28 2.76
CA LEU A 88 9.67 -5.97 4.06
C LEU A 88 10.75 -5.47 5.03
N LEU A 89 11.98 -5.30 4.54
CA LEU A 89 13.08 -4.76 5.33
C LEU A 89 12.85 -3.31 5.72
N PHE A 90 12.24 -2.53 4.83
CA PHE A 90 11.86 -1.15 5.07
C PHE A 90 10.81 -1.04 6.17
N ILE A 91 9.74 -1.85 6.11
CA ILE A 91 8.70 -1.90 7.15
C ILE A 91 9.30 -2.33 8.51
N LEU A 92 10.20 -3.31 8.51
CA LEU A 92 10.91 -3.71 9.73
C LEU A 92 11.84 -2.59 10.24
N GLY A 93 12.46 -1.83 9.34
CA GLY A 93 13.24 -0.64 9.66
C GLY A 93 12.40 0.48 10.29
N LEU A 94 11.16 0.67 9.82
CA LEU A 94 10.21 1.63 10.42
C LEU A 94 9.89 1.24 11.86
N ALA A 95 9.73 -0.07 12.11
CA ALA A 95 9.54 -0.59 13.46
C ALA A 95 10.78 -0.35 14.33
N GLN A 96 11.98 -0.69 13.83
CA GLN A 96 13.23 -0.52 14.57
C GLN A 96 13.49 0.94 14.97
N GLU A 97 13.15 1.91 14.11
CA GLU A 97 13.31 3.34 14.38
C GLU A 97 12.10 3.99 15.04
N GLN A 98 11.10 3.19 15.42
CA GLN A 98 9.87 3.65 16.09
C GLN A 98 9.19 4.80 15.33
N VAL A 99 9.16 4.72 14.00
CA VAL A 99 8.54 5.76 13.17
C VAL A 99 7.03 5.74 13.39
N THR A 100 6.51 6.82 13.97
CA THR A 100 5.08 7.05 14.16
C THR A 100 4.55 8.04 13.12
N PHE A 101 3.29 7.89 12.74
CA PHE A 101 2.65 8.78 11.79
C PHE A 101 1.13 8.86 12.01
N GLU A 102 0.60 10.04 11.76
CA GLU A 102 -0.82 10.34 11.83
C GLU A 102 -1.40 10.48 10.43
N VAL A 103 -2.64 10.03 10.27
CA VAL A 103 -3.38 10.16 9.02
C VAL A 103 -4.65 10.96 9.25
N ARG A 104 -5.05 11.72 8.24
CA ARG A 104 -6.33 12.42 8.16
C ARG A 104 -7.14 11.83 7.02
N ASP A 105 -8.44 11.76 7.21
CA ASP A 105 -9.34 11.27 6.19
C ASP A 105 -9.57 12.31 5.11
N VAL A 106 -9.67 11.83 3.88
CA VAL A 106 -10.07 12.66 2.75
C VAL A 106 -11.55 13.03 2.97
N PRO A 107 -11.89 14.31 3.07
CA PRO A 107 -13.28 14.71 3.19
C PRO A 107 -14.03 14.26 1.94
N ALA A 108 -15.16 13.58 2.11
CA ALA A 108 -16.00 13.16 0.99
C ALA A 108 -16.30 14.39 0.13
N THR A 109 -15.87 14.37 -1.13
CA THR A 109 -16.20 15.45 -2.05
C THR A 109 -17.71 15.40 -2.28
N SER A 110 -18.40 16.51 -1.99
CA SER A 110 -19.83 16.61 -2.30
C SER A 110 -20.03 16.37 -3.80
N ILE A 111 -21.11 15.69 -4.18
CA ILE A 111 -21.44 15.39 -5.59
C ILE A 111 -21.36 16.67 -6.44
N LEU A 112 -21.78 17.80 -5.88
CA LEU A 112 -21.68 19.13 -6.49
C LEU A 112 -20.22 19.54 -6.79
N ARG A 113 -19.27 19.27 -5.89
CA ARG A 113 -17.86 19.56 -6.09
C ARG A 113 -17.27 18.70 -7.22
N ASN A 114 -17.68 17.44 -7.34
CA ASN A 114 -17.23 16.56 -8.42
C ASN A 114 -17.76 16.97 -9.78
N VAL A 115 -19.02 17.43 -9.84
CA VAL A 115 -19.65 17.94 -11.08
C VAL A 115 -19.05 19.30 -11.46
N LEU A 116 -18.83 20.20 -10.51
CA LEU A 116 -18.27 21.54 -10.77
C LEU A 116 -16.78 21.50 -11.15
N MET A 117 -16.01 20.53 -10.64
CA MET A 117 -14.57 20.41 -10.90
C MET A 117 -14.23 19.50 -12.09
N ASN A 118 -15.20 19.24 -12.97
CA ASN A 118 -15.02 18.70 -14.33
C ASN A 118 -14.02 17.52 -14.44
N GLY A 119 -14.21 16.48 -13.63
CA GLY A 119 -13.54 15.18 -13.81
C GLY A 119 -12.01 15.15 -13.69
N HIS A 120 -11.35 16.24 -13.28
CA HIS A 120 -9.88 16.30 -13.17
C HIS A 120 -9.35 15.80 -11.82
N GLN A 121 -9.99 14.78 -11.21
CA GLN A 121 -9.46 14.12 -10.02
C GLN A 121 -8.66 12.89 -10.42
N LYS A 122 -7.44 13.13 -10.93
CA LYS A 122 -6.48 12.08 -11.30
C LYS A 122 -5.67 11.56 -10.10
N SER A 123 -6.16 11.70 -8.87
CA SER A 123 -5.38 11.49 -7.64
C SER A 123 -6.00 10.55 -6.60
N ASP A 124 -7.19 10.00 -6.81
CA ASP A 124 -7.81 9.09 -5.83
C ASP A 124 -7.31 7.64 -5.94
N ASP A 125 -6.78 7.23 -7.10
CA ASP A 125 -6.32 5.84 -7.32
C ASP A 125 -5.02 5.48 -6.55
N CYS A 126 -4.31 6.47 -6.00
CA CYS A 126 -3.05 6.26 -5.27
C CYS A 126 -3.19 6.49 -3.75
N LEU A 127 -4.35 6.95 -3.28
CA LEU A 127 -4.53 7.21 -1.86
C LEU A 127 -4.75 5.89 -1.10
N PRO A 128 -4.00 5.64 -0.01
CA PRO A 128 -4.18 4.43 0.77
C PRO A 128 -5.54 4.46 1.47
N THR A 129 -6.13 3.29 1.64
CA THR A 129 -7.33 3.14 2.46
C THR A 129 -6.97 3.15 3.94
N LEU A 130 -7.87 3.66 4.79
CA LEU A 130 -7.71 3.63 6.25
C LEU A 130 -7.43 2.21 6.76
N ALA A 131 -8.02 1.19 6.13
CA ALA A 131 -7.81 -0.21 6.49
C ALA A 131 -6.36 -0.68 6.26
N GLU A 132 -5.72 -0.26 5.16
CA GLU A 132 -4.30 -0.57 4.88
C GLU A 132 -3.38 0.12 5.86
N VAL A 133 -3.63 1.40 6.15
CA VAL A 133 -2.87 2.16 7.15
C VAL A 133 -3.02 1.53 8.53
N HIS A 134 -4.22 1.09 8.90
CA HIS A 134 -4.46 0.38 10.16
C HIS A 134 -3.68 -0.92 10.24
N LYS A 135 -3.68 -1.74 9.18
CA LYS A 135 -2.88 -2.98 9.13
C LYS A 135 -1.40 -2.71 9.38
N LEU A 136 -0.83 -1.69 8.73
CA LEU A 136 0.56 -1.30 8.94
C LEU A 136 0.81 -0.85 10.37
N LYS A 137 -0.04 0.03 10.93
CA LYS A 137 0.08 0.48 12.33
C LYS A 137 0.00 -0.67 13.32
N THR A 138 -0.93 -1.61 13.12
CA THR A 138 -1.05 -2.80 13.96
C THR A 138 0.19 -3.67 13.88
N PHE A 139 0.77 -3.85 12.69
CA PHE A 139 2.02 -4.58 12.53
C PHE A 139 3.16 -3.92 13.33
N LEU A 140 3.37 -2.61 13.17
CA LEU A 140 4.42 -1.86 13.87
C LEU A 140 4.27 -1.98 15.39
N HIS A 141 3.06 -1.79 15.90
CA HIS A 141 2.78 -1.94 17.33
C HIS A 141 3.07 -3.33 17.85
N LYS A 142 2.71 -4.39 17.11
CA LYS A 142 3.05 -5.76 17.50
C LYS A 142 4.55 -5.97 17.61
N VAL A 143 5.32 -5.47 16.63
CA VAL A 143 6.78 -5.57 16.66
C VAL A 143 7.37 -4.80 17.85
N TRP A 144 6.83 -3.62 18.19
CA TRP A 144 7.26 -2.88 19.38
C TRP A 144 6.98 -3.63 20.68
N CYS A 145 5.85 -4.34 20.78
CA CYS A 145 5.54 -5.18 21.94
C CYS A 145 6.45 -6.40 22.10
N LEU A 146 7.18 -6.80 21.05
CA LEU A 146 8.15 -7.91 21.14
C LEU A 146 9.47 -7.48 21.80
N ASP A 147 9.71 -6.17 21.95
CA ASP A 147 10.92 -5.60 22.56
C ASP A 147 12.24 -6.20 22.02
N LEU A 148 12.33 -6.26 20.68
CA LEU A 148 13.48 -6.85 20.00
C LEU A 148 14.75 -6.03 20.21
N SER A 149 15.83 -6.70 20.55
CA SER A 149 17.17 -6.13 20.60
C SER A 149 17.73 -5.81 19.20
N LEU A 150 18.77 -4.97 19.14
CA LEU A 150 19.45 -4.62 17.88
C LEU A 150 19.99 -5.87 17.15
N LYS A 151 20.44 -6.88 17.91
CA LYS A 151 20.95 -8.15 17.35
C LYS A 151 19.82 -8.95 16.72
N GLU A 152 18.66 -9.02 17.37
CA GLU A 152 17.47 -9.72 16.84
C GLU A 152 16.92 -9.04 15.60
N TYR A 153 16.85 -7.70 15.57
CA TYR A 153 16.52 -6.97 14.34
C TYR A 153 17.48 -7.27 13.20
N SER A 154 18.79 -7.30 13.49
CA SER A 154 19.81 -7.60 12.47
C SER A 154 19.67 -9.02 11.93
N CYS A 155 19.40 -9.99 12.82
CA CYS A 155 19.15 -11.39 12.46
C CYS A 155 17.89 -11.53 11.60
N LEU A 156 16.78 -10.90 12.01
CA LEU A 156 15.52 -10.95 11.28
C LEU A 156 15.65 -10.29 9.90
N LYS A 157 16.36 -9.16 9.80
CA LYS A 157 16.64 -8.52 8.50
C LYS A 157 17.47 -9.42 7.59
N ALA A 158 18.51 -10.09 8.11
CA ALA A 158 19.28 -11.04 7.32
C ALA A 158 18.42 -12.24 6.87
N ALA A 159 17.58 -12.77 7.76
CA ALA A 159 16.66 -13.86 7.44
C ALA A 159 15.63 -13.47 6.36
N ILE A 160 15.07 -12.26 6.43
CA ILE A 160 14.16 -11.74 5.40
C ILE A 160 14.90 -11.58 4.06
N LEU A 161 16.11 -11.02 4.08
CA LEU A 161 16.89 -10.77 2.87
C LEU A 161 17.19 -12.06 2.11
N PHE A 162 17.61 -13.11 2.81
CA PHE A 162 18.02 -14.37 2.19
C PHE A 162 16.95 -15.48 2.23
N SER A 163 15.72 -15.15 2.63
CA SER A 163 14.60 -16.10 2.54
C SER A 163 14.32 -16.44 1.08
N GLN A 164 14.06 -17.73 0.81
CA GLN A 164 13.75 -18.28 -0.51
C GLN A 164 12.24 -18.25 -0.77
#